data_AF-A0A834XLV9-F1
#
_entry.id   AF-A0A834XLV9-F1
#
_cell.length_a   1.000
_cell.length_b   1.000
_cell.length_c   1.000
_cell.angle_alpha   90.00
_cell.angle_beta   90.00
_cell.angle_gamma   90.00
#
_symmetry.space_group_name_H-M   'P 1'
#
loop_
_entity.id
_entity.type
_entity.pdbx_description
1 polymer ?
#
loop_
_entity_poly.entity_id
_entity_poly.type
_entity_poly.pdbx_seq_one_letter_code
_entity_poly.pdbx_strand_id
1 'polypeptide(L)'
;MASAAVLAGIGMAGVGFGRQYIARQLPNLSQKASKAFQGLSQLDAASIANNKYYKGGFEQPMTKREARLILSLSPAANKSKINDQFKKSMFANHPDRGGSPFIATKIKEAKDVLEK
;
A
#
# COMPACT_ATOMS: atom_id res chain seq x y z
N MET A 1 -62.33 29.44 -2.79
CA MET A 1 -61.99 28.00 -2.81
C MET A 1 -61.29 27.53 -4.10
N ALA A 2 -61.27 28.28 -5.21
CA ALA A 2 -60.67 27.84 -6.48
C ALA A 2 -59.15 28.11 -6.61
N SER A 3 -58.59 29.06 -5.85
CA SER A 3 -57.18 29.47 -5.94
C SER A 3 -56.19 28.45 -5.36
N ALA A 4 -56.59 27.69 -4.34
CA ALA A 4 -55.75 26.66 -3.72
C ALA A 4 -55.53 25.44 -4.63
N ALA A 5 -56.52 25.09 -5.47
CA ALA A 5 -56.43 23.96 -6.38
C ALA A 5 -55.48 24.21 -7.55
N VAL A 6 -55.42 25.45 -8.06
CA VAL A 6 -54.54 25.83 -9.18
C VAL A 6 -53.07 25.90 -8.73
N LEU A 7 -52.81 26.47 -7.55
CA LEU A 7 -51.46 26.50 -6.96
C LEU A 7 -50.94 25.09 -6.60
N ALA A 8 -51.80 24.23 -6.06
CA ALA A 8 -51.44 22.84 -5.77
C ALA A 8 -51.14 22.04 -7.05
N GLY A 9 -51.88 22.29 -8.15
CA GLY A 9 -51.68 21.63 -9.44
C GLY A 9 -50.34 21.99 -10.11
N ILE A 10 -49.94 23.27 -10.07
CA ILE A 10 -48.67 23.74 -10.63
C ILE A 10 -47.48 23.21 -9.79
N GLY A 11 -47.63 23.15 -8.47
CA GLY A 11 -46.61 22.61 -7.57
C GLY A 11 -46.28 21.13 -7.84
N MET A 12 -47.28 20.28 -8.06
CA MET A 12 -47.06 18.86 -8.37
C MET A 12 -46.42 18.66 -9.76
N ALA A 13 -46.75 19.50 -10.75
CA ALA A 13 -46.15 19.42 -12.08
C ALA A 13 -44.64 19.77 -12.07
N GLY A 14 -44.23 20.77 -11.29
CA GLY A 14 -42.82 21.15 -11.14
C GLY A 14 -41.96 20.01 -10.57
N VAL A 15 -42.45 19.31 -9.54
CA VAL A 15 -41.72 18.20 -8.91
C VAL A 15 -41.67 16.96 -9.81
N GLY A 16 -42.74 16.68 -10.58
CA GLY A 16 -42.79 15.57 -11.52
C GLY A 16 -41.80 15.70 -12.69
N PHE A 17 -41.74 16.88 -13.32
CA PHE A 17 -40.79 17.13 -14.41
C PHE A 17 -39.33 17.17 -13.93
N GLY A 18 -39.07 17.74 -12.73
CA GLY A 18 -37.74 17.72 -12.12
C GLY A 18 -37.23 16.29 -11.90
N ARG A 19 -38.06 15.40 -11.36
CA ARG A 19 -37.72 13.97 -11.16
C ARG A 19 -37.43 13.26 -12.48
N GLN A 20 -38.24 13.46 -13.52
CA GLN A 20 -38.07 12.78 -14.81
C GLN A 20 -36.80 13.24 -15.53
N TYR A 21 -36.43 14.52 -15.39
CA TYR A 21 -35.22 15.10 -15.99
C TYR A 21 -33.94 14.62 -15.28
N ILE A 22 -33.94 14.66 -13.94
CA ILE A 22 -32.85 14.16 -13.10
C ILE A 22 -32.69 12.64 -13.29
N ALA A 23 -33.76 11.85 -13.22
CA ALA A 23 -33.68 10.39 -13.40
C ALA A 23 -33.20 9.95 -14.79
N ARG A 24 -33.43 10.76 -15.85
CA ARG A 24 -32.94 10.48 -17.21
C ARG A 24 -31.48 10.92 -17.43
N GLN A 25 -30.98 11.93 -16.69
CA GLN A 25 -29.60 12.41 -16.83
C GLN A 25 -28.59 11.79 -15.83
N LEU A 26 -29.04 11.20 -14.72
CA LEU A 26 -28.14 10.69 -13.68
C LEU A 26 -27.70 9.21 -13.69
N PRO A 27 -28.21 8.26 -14.51
CA PRO A 27 -27.83 6.85 -14.35
C PRO A 27 -26.33 6.61 -14.65
N ASN A 28 -25.77 7.36 -15.60
CA ASN A 28 -24.35 7.29 -15.94
C ASN A 28 -23.46 8.10 -14.98
N LEU A 29 -24.04 9.07 -14.25
CA LEU A 29 -23.34 9.93 -13.31
C LEU A 29 -23.20 9.25 -11.95
N SER A 30 -24.24 8.52 -11.51
CA SER A 30 -24.20 7.68 -10.31
C SER A 30 -23.11 6.60 -10.39
N GLN A 31 -22.99 5.92 -11.53
CA GLN A 31 -21.95 4.91 -11.74
C GLN A 31 -20.53 5.50 -11.79
N LYS A 32 -20.35 6.70 -12.36
CA LYS A 32 -19.05 7.38 -12.38
C LYS A 32 -18.67 7.95 -11.01
N ALA A 33 -19.64 8.52 -10.30
CA ALA A 33 -19.45 9.02 -8.94
C ALA A 33 -19.14 7.89 -7.96
N SER A 34 -19.85 6.75 -8.05
CA SER A 34 -19.56 5.59 -7.20
C SER A 34 -18.20 4.96 -7.50
N LYS A 35 -17.79 4.87 -8.78
CA LYS A 35 -16.43 4.43 -9.16
C LYS A 35 -15.34 5.40 -8.71
N ALA A 36 -15.56 6.70 -8.81
CA ALA A 36 -14.62 7.72 -8.32
C ALA A 36 -14.51 7.70 -6.78
N PHE A 37 -15.63 7.53 -6.08
CA PHE A 37 -15.66 7.39 -4.62
C PHE A 37 -15.02 6.08 -4.16
N GLN A 38 -15.23 4.98 -4.89
CA GLN A 38 -14.52 3.71 -4.67
C GLN A 38 -13.00 3.85 -4.87
N GLY A 39 -12.55 4.58 -5.89
CA GLY A 39 -11.12 4.87 -6.11
C GLY A 39 -10.51 5.72 -4.99
N LEU A 40 -11.28 6.61 -4.37
CA LEU A 40 -10.86 7.40 -3.21
C LEU A 40 -10.80 6.56 -1.93
N SER A 41 -11.74 5.62 -1.75
CA SER A 41 -11.72 4.66 -0.63
C SER A 41 -10.57 3.65 -0.68
N GLN A 42 -9.90 3.50 -1.84
CA GLN A 42 -8.67 2.70 -1.99
C GLN A 42 -7.42 3.43 -1.46
N LEU A 43 -7.50 4.72 -1.12
CA LEU A 43 -6.55 5.36 -0.21
C LEU A 43 -6.86 4.94 1.23
N ASP A 44 -7.04 3.63 1.40
CA ASP A 44 -7.59 3.02 2.59
C ASP A 44 -6.53 3.08 3.69
N ALA A 45 -6.93 3.33 4.93
CA ALA A 45 -6.03 3.21 6.08
C ALA A 45 -5.37 1.81 6.14
N ALA A 46 -6.02 0.80 5.53
CA ALA A 46 -5.47 -0.53 5.30
C ALA A 46 -4.21 -0.56 4.40
N SER A 47 -4.08 0.37 3.45
CA SER A 47 -2.87 0.52 2.61
C SER A 47 -1.69 1.13 3.40
N ILE A 48 -1.99 2.02 4.35
CA ILE A 48 -1.01 2.60 5.29
C ILE A 48 -0.68 1.61 6.43
N ALA A 49 -1.64 0.78 6.83
CA ALA A 49 -1.47 -0.26 7.84
C ALA A 49 -0.74 -1.50 7.31
N ASN A 50 -0.89 -1.83 6.02
CA ASN A 50 -0.11 -2.86 5.31
C ASN A 50 1.29 -2.37 4.93
N ASN A 51 2.01 -1.75 5.86
CA ASN A 51 3.41 -1.48 5.62
C ASN A 51 4.18 -2.81 5.56
N LYS A 52 4.46 -3.28 4.33
CA LYS A 52 5.24 -4.51 4.04
C LYS A 52 6.66 -4.45 4.61
N TYR A 53 7.10 -3.26 5.03
CA TYR A 53 8.44 -3.01 5.55
C TYR A 53 8.47 -3.02 7.07
N TYR A 54 9.55 -3.58 7.63
CA TYR A 54 9.85 -3.47 9.04
C TYR A 54 10.02 -1.99 9.42
N LYS A 55 9.39 -1.58 10.50
CA LYS A 55 9.48 -0.21 11.04
C LYS A 55 10.74 -0.10 11.91
N GLY A 56 11.46 1.01 11.81
CA GLY A 56 12.68 1.28 12.58
C GLY A 56 13.96 1.20 11.74
N GLY A 57 15.10 1.27 12.42
CA GLY A 57 16.43 1.09 11.83
C GLY A 57 17.00 -0.30 12.12
N PHE A 58 18.28 -0.49 11.78
CA PHE A 58 19.01 -1.71 12.13
C PHE A 58 19.28 -1.78 13.64
N GLU A 59 19.24 -2.98 14.20
CA GLU A 59 19.59 -3.19 15.61
C GLU A 59 21.10 -3.00 15.83
N GLN A 60 21.45 -2.46 17.01
CA GLN A 60 22.84 -2.25 17.44
C GLN A 60 22.97 -2.73 18.89
N PRO A 61 23.60 -3.89 19.16
CA PRO A 61 24.28 -4.79 18.22
C PRO A 61 23.31 -5.63 17.36
N MET A 62 23.73 -6.02 16.15
CA MET A 62 22.92 -6.85 15.24
C MET A 62 22.60 -8.22 15.82
N THR A 63 21.33 -8.60 15.83
CA THR A 63 20.89 -9.90 16.38
C THR A 63 20.96 -11.03 15.34
N LYS A 64 21.08 -12.28 15.80
CA LYS A 64 20.99 -13.47 14.92
C LYS A 64 19.67 -13.55 14.16
N ARG A 65 18.59 -12.93 14.67
CA ARG A 65 17.29 -12.86 13.99
C ARG A 65 17.34 -11.86 12.85
N GLU A 66 17.81 -10.65 13.11
CA GLU A 66 17.98 -9.60 12.10
C GLU A 66 18.92 -10.05 10.97
N ALA A 67 20.07 -10.64 11.31
CA ALA A 67 21.02 -11.16 10.32
C ALA A 67 20.38 -12.17 9.34
N ARG A 68 19.51 -13.05 9.84
CA ARG A 68 18.72 -13.97 9.02
C ARG A 68 17.72 -13.25 8.14
N LEU A 69 17.07 -12.20 8.63
CA LEU A 69 16.15 -11.38 7.83
C LEU A 69 16.87 -10.62 6.72
N ILE A 70 18.03 -10.01 7.01
CA ILE A 70 18.86 -9.30 6.01
C ILE A 70 19.29 -10.25 4.89
N LEU A 71 19.73 -11.46 5.22
CA LEU A 71 20.10 -12.45 4.23
C LEU A 71 18.91 -13.26 3.70
N SER A 72 17.67 -13.03 4.14
CA SER A 72 16.50 -13.82 3.71
C SER A 72 16.68 -15.35 3.92
N LEU A 73 17.22 -15.73 5.08
CA LEU A 73 17.51 -17.12 5.44
C LEU A 73 16.54 -17.66 6.48
N SER A 74 16.22 -18.96 6.36
CA SER A 74 15.51 -19.72 7.37
C SER A 74 16.40 -19.96 8.61
N PRO A 75 15.83 -20.08 9.83
CA PRO A 75 16.56 -20.48 11.04
C PRO A 75 17.42 -21.75 10.89
N ALA A 76 17.03 -22.68 10.02
CA ALA A 76 17.71 -23.94 9.78
C ALA A 76 18.69 -23.90 8.57
N ALA A 77 19.13 -22.71 8.16
CA ALA A 77 20.02 -22.57 7.01
C ALA A 77 21.45 -23.05 7.32
N ASN A 78 22.01 -23.85 6.41
CA ASN A 78 23.39 -24.34 6.49
C ASN A 78 24.40 -23.25 6.09
N LYS A 79 25.67 -23.40 6.51
CA LYS A 79 26.78 -22.47 6.18
C LYS A 79 26.97 -22.21 4.68
N SER A 80 26.76 -23.22 3.83
CA SER A 80 26.80 -23.03 2.37
C SER A 80 25.73 -22.05 1.89
N LYS A 81 24.47 -22.19 2.35
CA LYS A 81 23.38 -21.27 1.99
C LYS A 81 23.63 -19.85 2.49
N ILE A 82 24.26 -19.70 3.67
CA ILE A 82 24.66 -18.38 4.19
C ILE A 82 25.62 -17.70 3.20
N ASN A 83 26.65 -18.40 2.75
CA ASN A 83 27.64 -17.83 1.83
C ASN A 83 27.07 -17.54 0.43
N ASP A 84 26.21 -18.40 -0.10
CA ASP A 84 25.59 -18.20 -1.41
C ASP A 84 24.68 -16.97 -1.40
N GLN A 85 23.88 -16.84 -0.35
CA GLN A 85 22.94 -15.74 -0.22
C GLN A 85 23.65 -14.43 0.15
N PHE A 86 24.74 -14.48 0.93
CA PHE A 86 25.62 -13.34 1.15
C PHE A 86 26.20 -12.82 -0.18
N LYS A 87 26.76 -13.71 -1.02
CA LYS A 87 27.32 -13.32 -2.34
C LYS A 87 26.24 -12.68 -3.21
N LYS A 88 25.04 -13.26 -3.24
CA LYS A 88 23.89 -12.74 -4.00
C LYS A 88 23.48 -11.34 -3.51
N SER A 89 23.31 -11.16 -2.20
CA SER A 89 22.93 -9.88 -1.61
C SER A 89 24.03 -8.83 -1.78
N MET A 90 25.30 -9.19 -1.58
CA MET A 90 26.44 -8.28 -1.76
C MET A 90 26.61 -7.85 -3.21
N PHE A 91 26.45 -8.76 -4.17
CA PHE A 91 26.56 -8.44 -5.60
C PHE A 91 25.59 -7.34 -6.02
N ALA A 92 24.35 -7.38 -5.50
CA ALA A 92 23.31 -6.39 -5.77
C ALA A 92 23.50 -5.07 -5.02
N ASN A 93 24.13 -5.10 -3.84
CA ASN A 93 24.28 -3.93 -2.97
C ASN A 93 25.72 -3.39 -2.92
N HIS A 94 26.59 -3.81 -3.83
CA HIS A 94 28.00 -3.43 -3.81
C HIS A 94 28.18 -1.92 -4.04
N PRO A 95 29.01 -1.21 -3.24
CA PRO A 95 29.20 0.23 -3.37
C PRO A 95 29.71 0.65 -4.77
N ASP A 96 30.64 -0.12 -5.34
CA ASP A 96 31.18 0.16 -6.69
C ASP A 96 30.14 0.01 -7.81
N ARG A 97 28.95 -0.55 -7.50
CA ARG A 97 27.81 -0.65 -8.44
C ARG A 97 26.68 0.31 -8.09
N GLY A 98 26.96 1.34 -7.29
CA GLY A 98 25.97 2.31 -6.83
C GLY A 98 25.16 1.85 -5.62
N GLY A 99 25.56 0.77 -4.95
CA GLY A 99 24.98 0.35 -3.67
C GLY A 99 25.40 1.26 -2.52
N SER A 100 24.65 1.24 -1.42
CA SER A 100 25.01 2.02 -0.23
C SER A 100 26.14 1.35 0.56
N PRO A 101 27.23 2.06 0.90
CA PRO A 101 28.29 1.53 1.75
C PRO A 101 27.76 1.04 3.11
N PHE A 102 26.77 1.74 3.67
CA PHE A 102 26.16 1.37 4.94
C PHE A 102 25.41 0.03 4.85
N ILE A 103 24.64 -0.17 3.78
CA ILE A 103 23.92 -1.43 3.54
C ILE A 103 24.90 -2.58 3.30
N ALA A 104 25.96 -2.36 2.52
CA ALA A 104 27.01 -3.36 2.31
C ALA A 104 27.67 -3.77 3.64
N THR A 105 27.96 -2.82 4.53
CA THR A 105 28.47 -3.10 5.88
C THR A 105 27.48 -3.94 6.69
N LYS A 106 26.18 -3.63 6.65
CA LYS A 106 25.14 -4.42 7.34
C LYS A 106 25.00 -5.84 6.80
N ILE A 107 25.19 -6.06 5.50
CA ILE A 107 25.22 -7.40 4.90
C ILE A 107 26.45 -8.20 5.37
N LYS A 108 27.62 -7.56 5.51
CA LYS A 108 28.83 -8.20 6.07
C LYS A 108 28.64 -8.55 7.55
N GLU A 109 28.15 -7.61 8.34
CA GLU A 109 27.83 -7.82 9.76
C GLU A 109 26.87 -9.01 9.95
N ALA A 110 25.84 -9.13 9.10
CA ALA A 110 24.90 -10.24 9.12
C ALA A 110 25.58 -11.61 8.87
N LYS A 111 26.53 -11.67 7.93
CA LYS A 111 27.31 -12.88 7.68
C LYS A 111 28.13 -13.25 8.92
N ASP A 112 28.85 -12.29 9.49
CA ASP A 112 29.73 -12.52 10.64
C ASP A 112 28.94 -12.99 11.87
N VAL A 113 27.74 -12.47 12.09
CA VAL A 113 26.84 -12.88 13.19
C VAL A 113 26.35 -14.32 13.04
N LEU A 114 26.18 -14.82 11.82
CA LEU A 114 25.72 -16.19 11.56
C LEU A 114 26.84 -17.22 11.43
N GLU A 115 28.06 -16.78 11.12
CA GLU A 115 29.24 -17.65 11.10
C GLU A 115 29.89 -17.82 12.49
N LYS A 116 29.56 -16.95 13.46
CA LYS A 116 29.85 -17.09 14.90
C LYS A 116 28.99 -18.13 15.60
#